data_AF-A0A1A8HJB8-F1
#
_entry.id   AF-A0A1A8HJB8-F1
#
_cell.length_a   1.000
_cell.length_b   1.000
_cell.length_c   1.000
_cell.angle_alpha   90.00
_cell.angle_beta   90.00
_cell.angle_gamma   90.00
#
_symmetry.space_group_name_H-M   'P 1'
#
loop_
_entity.id
_entity.type
_entity.pdbx_description
1 polymer ?
#
loop_
_entity_poly.entity_id
_entity_poly.type
_entity_poly.pdbx_seq_one_letter_code
_entity_poly.pdbx_strand_id
1 'polypeptide(L)' 'GMCICYGHAKACPLSAETKKFSCECEHNTCGESCDHCCPGYHQQPWMAGTFLTRHVCEKCNCHNKAEEC' A
#
# COMPACT_ATOMS: atom_id res chain seq x y z
N GLY A 1 -8.82 -17.80 -7.47
CA GLY A 1 -7.81 -16.96 -8.17
C GLY A 1 -6.87 -16.38 -7.14
N MET A 2 -5.64 -16.06 -7.53
CA MET A 2 -4.67 -15.39 -6.66
C MET A 2 -4.86 -13.88 -6.78
N CYS A 3 -4.94 -13.16 -5.66
CA CYS A 3 -4.98 -11.69 -5.71
C CYS A 3 -3.62 -11.12 -6.05
N ILE A 4 -3.60 -10.05 -6.84
CA ILE A 4 -2.38 -9.29 -7.15
C ILE A 4 -2.29 -8.15 -6.14
N CYS A 5 -1.30 -8.24 -5.24
CA CYS A 5 -1.04 -7.24 -4.21
C CYS A 5 0.38 -6.66 -4.28
N TYR A 6 1.08 -6.89 -5.39
CA TYR A 6 2.46 -6.42 -5.65
C TYR A 6 3.47 -6.65 -4.53
N GLY A 7 3.33 -7.73 -3.75
CA GLY A 7 4.23 -8.01 -2.63
C GLY A 7 4.00 -7.16 -1.37
N HIS A 8 2.90 -6.40 -1.31
CA HIS A 8 2.53 -5.56 -0.17
C HIS A 8 1.38 -6.10 0.67
N ALA A 9 0.87 -7.31 0.41
CA ALA A 9 -0.12 -7.93 1.29
C ALA A 9 0.16 -9.43 1.43
N LYS A 10 -0.15 -9.98 2.60
CA LYS A 10 -0.09 -11.43 2.86
C LYS A 10 -1.41 -12.14 2.60
N ALA A 11 -2.51 -11.39 2.64
CA ALA A 11 -3.86 -11.90 2.49
C ALA A 11 -4.71 -10.97 1.63
N CYS A 12 -5.76 -11.54 1.06
CA CYS A 12 -6.74 -10.83 0.26
C CYS A 12 -8.13 -11.42 0.55
N PRO A 13 -8.72 -11.07 1.70
CA PRO A 13 -10.04 -11.56 2.08
C PRO A 13 -11.14 -10.97 1.20
N LEU A 14 -12.30 -11.61 1.21
CA LEU A 14 -13.51 -11.08 0.60
C LEU A 14 -14.06 -9.96 1.50
N SER A 15 -14.09 -8.73 1.01
CA SER A 15 -14.72 -7.61 1.72
C SER A 15 -16.21 -7.88 1.88
N ALA A 16 -16.71 -7.77 3.11
CA ALA A 16 -18.10 -8.03 3.44
C ALA A 16 -19.05 -6.99 2.81
N GLU A 17 -18.57 -5.75 2.63
CA GLU A 17 -19.31 -4.59 2.14
C GLU A 17 -19.38 -4.57 0.62
N THR A 18 -18.23 -4.75 -0.06
CA THR A 18 -18.16 -4.65 -1.53
C THR A 18 -18.37 -5.99 -2.22
N LYS A 19 -18.34 -7.11 -1.48
CA LYS A 19 -18.33 -8.49 -2.01
C LYS A 19 -17.21 -8.73 -3.02
N LYS A 20 -16.10 -7.98 -2.92
CA LYS A 20 -14.90 -8.13 -3.74
C LYS A 20 -13.71 -8.56 -2.89
N PHE A 21 -12.79 -9.29 -3.51
CA PHE A 21 -11.50 -9.59 -2.88
C PHE A 21 -10.64 -8.32 -2.90
N SER A 22 -10.15 -7.92 -1.73
CA SER A 22 -9.27 -6.76 -1.57
C SER A 22 -8.04 -7.16 -0.78
N CYS A 23 -6.87 -6.68 -1.19
CA CYS A 23 -5.64 -6.91 -0.46
C CYS A 23 -5.67 -6.23 0.92
N GLU A 24 -5.18 -6.92 1.95
CA GLU A 24 -4.87 -6.30 3.24
C GLU A 24 -3.49 -5.65 3.14
N CYS A 25 -3.46 -4.41 2.63
CA CYS A 25 -2.21 -3.73 2.32
C CYS A 25 -1.38 -3.43 3.58
N GLU A 26 -0.10 -3.76 3.50
CA GLU A 26 0.97 -3.44 4.43
C GLU A 26 1.90 -2.39 3.78
N HIS A 27 3.05 -2.10 4.42
CA HIS A 27 4.11 -1.27 3.84
C HIS A 27 3.67 0.16 3.47
N ASN A 28 2.66 0.69 4.15
CA ASN A 28 2.05 2.01 3.90
C ASN A 28 1.55 2.19 2.46
N THR A 29 1.09 1.09 1.85
CA THR A 29 0.43 1.08 0.53
C THR A 29 -1.08 1.00 0.70
N CYS A 30 -1.80 1.56 -0.27
CA CYS A 30 -3.24 1.68 -0.28
C CYS A 30 -3.80 1.25 -1.66
N GLY A 31 -5.12 1.05 -1.73
CA GLY A 31 -5.83 0.57 -2.93
C GLY A 31 -6.30 -0.89 -2.83
N GLU A 32 -7.18 -1.33 -3.74
CA GLU A 32 -7.69 -2.72 -3.76
C GLU A 32 -6.54 -3.74 -3.95
N SER A 33 -5.47 -3.31 -4.62
CA SER A 33 -4.30 -4.12 -4.96
C SER A 33 -2.98 -3.60 -4.39
N CYS A 34 -3.00 -2.60 -3.49
CA CYS A 34 -1.79 -1.98 -2.94
C CYS A 34 -0.91 -1.30 -4.01
N ASP A 35 -1.55 -0.63 -4.96
CA ASP A 35 -0.96 -0.08 -6.19
C ASP A 35 -0.45 1.37 -6.04
N HIS A 36 -0.63 1.98 -4.88
CA HIS A 36 -0.12 3.32 -4.57
C HIS A 36 0.26 3.45 -3.09
N CYS A 37 1.03 4.48 -2.75
CA CYS A 37 1.31 4.83 -1.37
C CYS A 37 0.08 5.47 -0.71
N CYS A 38 -0.10 5.24 0.58
CA CYS A 38 -1.16 5.91 1.32
C CYS A 38 -0.90 7.43 1.42
N PRO A 39 -1.95 8.26 1.59
CA PRO A 39 -1.81 9.70 1.79
C PRO A 39 -0.78 10.02 2.89
N GLY A 40 0.14 10.93 2.60
CA GLY A 40 1.23 11.32 3.51
C GLY A 40 2.45 10.38 3.51
N TYR A 41 2.48 9.35 2.66
CA TYR A 41 3.62 8.41 2.52
C TYR A 41 4.32 8.49 1.15
N HIS A 42 4.47 9.70 0.59
CA HIS A 42 5.06 9.92 -0.73
C HIS A 42 6.50 10.46 -0.70
N GLN A 43 7.25 10.22 0.38
CA GLN A 43 8.65 10.66 0.47
C GLN A 43 9.55 9.98 -0.58
N GLN A 44 9.16 8.80 -1.04
CA GLN A 44 9.78 8.04 -2.13
C GLN A 44 8.69 7.54 -3.10
N PRO A 45 9.01 7.31 -4.38
CA PRO A 45 8.05 6.75 -5.33
C PRO A 45 7.66 5.31 -4.94
N TRP A 46 6.40 4.96 -5.17
CA TRP A 46 5.91 3.59 -5.01
C TRP A 46 6.70 2.61 -5.88
N MET A 47 6.99 1.44 -5.34
CA MET A 47 7.60 0.33 -6.06
C MET A 47 7.05 -0.99 -5.53
N ALA A 48 6.81 -1.95 -6.42
CA ALA A 48 6.36 -3.29 -6.04
C ALA A 48 7.37 -3.99 -5.11
N GLY A 49 6.86 -4.63 -4.06
CA GLY A 49 7.62 -5.53 -3.20
C GLY A 49 8.14 -6.76 -3.94
N THR A 50 9.35 -7.16 -3.58
CA THR A 50 9.98 -8.41 -4.02
C THR A 50 10.26 -9.31 -2.81
N PHE A 51 10.76 -10.52 -3.04
CA PHE A 51 11.22 -11.39 -1.95
C PHE A 51 12.40 -10.81 -1.14
N LEU A 52 13.16 -9.88 -1.73
CA LEU A 52 14.34 -9.28 -1.11
C LEU A 52 14.02 -7.93 -0.46
N THR A 53 13.11 -7.17 -1.05
CA THR A 53 12.84 -5.77 -0.71
C THR A 53 11.35 -5.53 -0.56
N ARG A 54 10.94 -4.90 0.54
CA ARG A 54 9.53 -4.62 0.82
C ARG A 54 9.00 -3.33 0.18
N HIS A 55 9.91 -2.44 -0.24
CA HIS A 55 9.60 -1.14 -0.84
C HIS A 55 8.50 -0.39 -0.08
N VAL A 56 8.76 -0.15 1.21
CA VAL A 56 7.82 0.53 2.11
C VAL A 56 7.71 2.00 1.74
N CYS A 57 6.48 2.48 1.58
CA CYS A 57 6.22 3.91 1.38
C CYS A 57 6.60 4.69 2.65
N GLU A 58 7.31 5.79 2.48
CA GLU A 58 7.91 6.57 3.57
C GLU A 58 7.11 7.84 3.84
N LYS A 59 6.90 8.16 5.13
CA LYS A 59 6.15 9.35 5.55
C LYS A 59 6.85 10.62 5.06
N CYS A 60 6.09 11.53 4.47
CA CYS A 60 6.57 12.83 4.02
C CYS A 60 7.13 13.65 5.19
N ASN A 61 8.32 14.23 5.01
CA ASN A 61 8.83 15.24 5.93
C ASN A 61 8.40 16.65 5.52
N CYS A 62 7.19 17.04 5.93
CA CYS A 62 6.65 18.38 5.69
C CYS A 62 6.93 19.37 6.84
N HIS A 63 7.82 19.06 7.79
CA HIS A 63 8.13 19.89 8.96
C HIS A 63 6.89 20.35 9.77
N ASN A 64 5.88 19.48 9.92
CA ASN A 64 4.60 19.78 10.57
C ASN A 64 3.82 20.95 9.92
N LYS A 65 4.03 21.18 8.62
CA LYS A 65 3.31 22.20 7.84
C LYS A 65 2.22 21.63 6.93
N ALA A 66 2.25 20.32 6.69
CA ALA A 66 1.24 19.60 5.93
C ALA A 66 1.19 18.14 6.42
N GLU A 67 0.00 17.55 6.37
CA GLU A 67 -0.21 16.12 6.60
C GLU A 67 -0.07 15.30 5.29
N GLU A 68 -0.17 15.98 4.15
CA GLU A 68 -0.07 15.38 2.82
C GLU A 68 1.12 15.96 2.04
N CYS A 69 1.78 15.05 1.34
CA CYS A 69 2.52 15.25 0.11
C CYS A 69 2.08 14.10 -0.83
#